data_AF-A0A6I0ECC1-F1
#
_entry.id   AF-A0A6I0ECC1-F1
#
_cell.length_a   1.000
_cell.length_b   1.000
_cell.length_c   1.000
_cell.angle_alpha   90.00
_cell.angle_beta   90.00
_cell.angle_gamma   90.00
#
_symmetry.space_group_name_H-M   'P 1'
#
loop_
_entity.id
_entity.type
_entity.pdbx_description
1 polymer ?
#
loop_
_entity_poly.entity_id
_entity_poly.type
_entity_poly.pdbx_seq_one_letter_code
_entity_poly.pdbx_strand_id
1 'polypeptide(L)'
;VNTFINTPNGNNGNRRALGFDKPSPKGQPSPAGELASPLSFGHTGFTGTVVWADPENGLIYVFLSNRVYPDANNTKLANMNIRTQIHDLFYRAIGK
;
A
#
# COMPACT_ATOMS: atom_id res chain seq x y z
N VAL A 1 -6.57 -14.91 5.80
CA VAL A 1 -6.74 -13.46 5.53
C VAL A 1 -7.02 -12.68 6.81
N ASN A 2 -8.04 -13.05 7.60
CA ASN A 2 -8.45 -12.30 8.82
C ASN A 2 -7.32 -12.03 9.83
N THR A 3 -6.34 -12.94 9.94
CA THR A 3 -5.15 -12.73 10.78
C THR A 3 -4.33 -11.50 10.36
N PHE A 4 -4.18 -11.26 9.05
CA PHE A 4 -3.32 -10.21 8.50
C PHE A 4 -3.99 -8.84 8.37
N ILE A 5 -5.30 -8.73 8.64
CA ILE A 5 -6.01 -7.44 8.65
C ILE A 5 -6.09 -6.82 10.05
N ASN A 6 -5.85 -7.62 11.08
CA ASN A 6 -6.00 -7.24 12.48
C ASN A 6 -4.80 -6.43 12.98
N THR A 7 -5.09 -5.29 13.61
CA THR A 7 -4.11 -4.43 14.28
C THR A 7 -4.05 -4.79 15.77
N PRO A 8 -2.95 -5.38 16.27
CA PRO A 8 -2.78 -5.57 17.71
C PRO A 8 -2.77 -4.20 18.41
N ASN A 9 -3.63 -4.01 19.42
CA ASN A 9 -3.81 -2.74 20.15
C ASN A 9 -4.31 -1.56 19.28
N GLY A 10 -5.34 -1.78 18.46
CA GLY A 10 -5.93 -0.75 17.57
C GLY A 10 -6.34 0.58 18.24
N ASN A 11 -6.49 0.60 19.57
CA ASN A 11 -6.83 1.80 20.34
C ASN A 11 -5.64 2.75 20.60
N ASN A 12 -4.39 2.36 20.30
CA ASN A 12 -3.20 3.19 20.53
C ASN A 12 -2.73 3.95 19.29
N GLY A 13 -3.57 4.08 18.26
CA GLY A 13 -3.19 4.70 16.98
C GLY A 13 -2.27 3.85 16.10
N ASN A 14 -1.98 2.60 16.50
CA ASN A 14 -1.23 1.66 15.68
C ASN A 14 -2.11 1.10 14.56
N ARG A 15 -1.81 1.49 13.32
CA ARG A 15 -2.51 1.02 12.11
C ARG A 15 -1.86 -0.21 11.49
N ARG A 16 -0.71 -0.67 11.98
CA ARG A 16 -0.05 -1.83 11.37
C ARG A 16 -0.77 -3.11 11.74
N ALA A 17 -0.98 -3.93 10.73
CA ALA A 17 -1.38 -5.31 10.95
C ALA A 17 -0.16 -6.19 11.21
N LEU A 18 -0.36 -7.49 11.40
CA LEU A 18 0.71 -8.45 11.67
C LEU A 18 1.72 -8.52 10.51
N GLY A 19 2.80 -7.74 10.59
CA GLY A 19 3.87 -7.67 9.59
C GLY A 19 3.58 -6.79 8.38
N PHE A 20 2.44 -6.08 8.35
CA PHE A 20 2.01 -5.30 7.19
C PHE A 20 1.52 -3.90 7.60
N ASP A 21 1.67 -2.96 6.68
CA ASP A 21 1.02 -1.66 6.75
C ASP A 21 -0.45 -1.76 6.33
N LYS A 22 -1.26 -0.80 6.78
CA LYS A 22 -2.65 -0.58 6.35
C LYS A 22 -2.81 0.82 5.76
N PRO A 23 -3.89 1.11 5.01
CA PRO A 23 -4.16 2.46 4.53
C PRO A 23 -4.25 3.46 5.67
N SER A 24 -3.84 4.69 5.39
CA SER A 24 -4.07 5.81 6.31
C SER A 24 -5.53 6.27 6.24
N PRO A 25 -6.04 6.99 7.27
CA PRO A 25 -7.32 7.68 7.16
C PRO A 25 -7.36 8.57 5.91
N LYS A 26 -8.55 8.71 5.30
CA LYS A 26 -8.72 9.56 4.11
C LYS A 26 -8.20 10.98 4.37
N GLY A 27 -7.50 11.53 3.38
CA GLY A 27 -6.88 12.86 3.45
C GLY A 27 -5.51 12.91 4.14
N GLN A 28 -4.97 11.77 4.60
CA GLN A 28 -3.60 11.69 5.12
C GLN A 28 -2.67 10.93 4.16
N PRO A 29 -1.35 11.22 4.17
CA PRO A 29 -0.37 10.42 3.43
C PRO A 29 -0.51 8.92 3.74
N SER A 30 -0.64 8.11 2.70
CA SER A 30 -0.94 6.68 2.80
C SER A 30 0.08 5.85 2.01
N PRO A 31 0.49 4.66 2.50
CA PRO A 31 1.27 3.71 1.70
C PRO A 31 0.43 3.03 0.60
N ALA A 32 -0.90 3.17 0.65
CA ALA A 32 -1.86 2.63 -0.31
C ALA A 32 -2.49 3.74 -1.17
N GLY A 33 -3.10 3.35 -2.29
CA GLY A 33 -3.97 4.26 -3.05
C GLY A 33 -5.21 4.67 -2.25
N GLU A 34 -5.87 5.76 -2.65
CA GLU A 34 -7.04 6.30 -1.95
C GLU A 34 -8.28 5.40 -2.06
N LEU A 35 -8.32 4.54 -3.09
CA LEU A 35 -9.43 3.62 -3.35
C LEU A 35 -9.24 2.26 -2.66
N ALA A 36 -8.09 2.02 -2.03
CA ALA A 36 -7.84 0.78 -1.30
C ALA A 36 -8.76 0.64 -0.09
N SER A 37 -9.32 -0.55 0.12
CA SER A 37 -10.24 -0.78 1.24
C SER A 37 -9.52 -0.64 2.58
N PRO A 38 -10.24 -0.27 3.68
CA PRO A 38 -9.70 -0.34 5.03
C PRO A 38 -9.25 -1.75 5.46
N LEU A 39 -9.77 -2.79 4.81
CA LEU A 39 -9.41 -4.19 5.05
C LEU A 39 -8.14 -4.60 4.30
N SER A 40 -7.64 -3.78 3.40
CA SER A 40 -6.41 -4.04 2.68
C SER A 40 -5.17 -3.92 3.57
N PHE A 41 -4.10 -4.60 3.16
CA PHE A 41 -2.83 -4.63 3.87
C PHE A 41 -1.69 -4.96 2.89
N GLY A 42 -0.49 -4.51 3.21
CA GLY A 42 0.68 -4.78 2.38
C GLY A 42 1.92 -4.10 2.88
N HIS A 43 2.96 -4.06 2.05
CA HIS A 43 4.19 -3.38 2.39
C HIS A 43 4.90 -2.85 1.15
N THR A 44 5.66 -1.77 1.34
CA THR A 44 6.54 -1.23 0.32
C THR A 44 7.98 -1.58 0.65
N GLY A 45 8.72 -2.17 -0.30
CA GLY A 45 10.13 -2.51 -0.12
C GLY A 45 11.05 -1.31 -0.37
N PHE A 46 12.25 -1.40 0.21
CA PHE A 46 13.31 -0.38 0.10
C PHE A 46 13.65 -0.04 -1.36
N THR A 47 13.73 -1.05 -2.23
CA THR A 47 14.00 -0.89 -3.66
C THR A 47 12.80 -0.34 -4.45
N GLY A 48 11.73 0.10 -3.79
CA GLY A 48 10.54 0.64 -4.44
C GLY A 48 9.51 -0.41 -4.84
N THR A 49 9.64 -1.65 -4.37
CA THR A 49 8.63 -2.70 -4.60
C THR A 49 7.36 -2.44 -3.77
N VAL A 50 6.25 -3.06 -4.18
CA VAL A 50 4.99 -3.12 -3.43
C VAL A 50 4.43 -4.53 -3.54
N VAL A 51 3.96 -5.06 -2.42
CA VAL A 51 3.04 -6.21 -2.39
C VAL A 51 1.87 -5.81 -1.51
N TRP A 52 0.67 -5.82 -2.08
CA TRP A 52 -0.54 -5.38 -1.41
C TRP A 52 -1.71 -6.32 -1.72
N ALA A 53 -2.50 -6.64 -0.72
CA ALA A 53 -3.69 -7.46 -0.83
C ALA A 53 -4.90 -6.69 -0.31
N ASP A 54 -5.98 -6.68 -1.11
CA ASP A 54 -7.28 -6.16 -0.73
C ASP A 54 -8.33 -7.28 -0.83
N PRO A 55 -8.66 -7.95 0.28
CA PRO A 55 -9.62 -9.04 0.27
C PRO A 55 -11.06 -8.59 0.06
N GLU A 56 -11.40 -7.33 0.34
CA GLU A 56 -12.74 -6.79 0.08
C GLU A 56 -12.99 -6.67 -1.43
N ASN A 57 -11.97 -6.25 -2.17
CA ASN A 57 -12.04 -6.06 -3.62
C ASN A 57 -11.47 -7.23 -4.43
N GLY A 58 -10.98 -8.30 -3.77
CA GLY A 58 -10.40 -9.46 -4.44
C GLY A 58 -9.14 -9.12 -5.26
N LEU A 59 -8.37 -8.12 -4.85
CA LEU A 59 -7.23 -7.59 -5.60
C LEU A 59 -5.91 -7.93 -4.92
N ILE A 60 -4.94 -8.39 -5.71
CA ILE A 60 -3.52 -8.46 -5.31
C ILE A 60 -2.73 -7.54 -6.24
N TYR A 61 -2.07 -6.55 -5.66
CA TYR A 61 -1.21 -5.61 -6.37
C TYR A 61 0.26 -5.92 -6.07
N VAL A 62 1.01 -6.28 -7.11
CA VAL A 62 2.46 -6.47 -7.05
C VAL A 62 3.12 -5.49 -8.00
N PHE A 63 4.03 -4.66 -7.48
CA PHE A 63 4.85 -3.74 -8.27
C PHE A 63 6.32 -4.03 -7.98
N LEU A 64 7.08 -4.36 -9.01
CA LEU A 64 8.50 -4.64 -8.89
C LEU A 64 9.29 -3.51 -9.54
N SER A 65 10.19 -2.90 -8.79
CA SER A 65 11.08 -1.86 -9.30
C SER A 65 12.41 -1.88 -8.57
N ASN A 66 13.37 -1.14 -9.12
CA ASN A 66 14.65 -0.84 -8.50
C ASN A 66 14.85 0.68 -8.42
N ARG A 67 14.10 1.32 -7.52
CA ARG A 67 14.19 2.76 -7.23
C ARG A 67 15.62 3.20 -6.87
N VAL A 68 16.41 2.33 -6.25
CA VAL A 68 17.76 2.67 -5.75
C VAL A 68 18.84 2.69 -6.85
N TYR A 69 18.44 2.54 -8.11
CA TYR A 69 19.31 2.77 -9.25
C TYR A 69 19.18 4.23 -9.75
N PRO A 70 20.29 4.94 -10.06
CA PRO A 70 21.68 4.51 -9.91
C PRO A 70 22.20 4.61 -8.46
N ASP A 71 21.49 5.32 -7.58
CA ASP A 71 21.86 5.50 -6.18
C ASP A 71 20.64 5.48 -5.23
N ALA A 72 20.87 5.17 -3.96
CA ALA A 72 19.82 5.02 -2.96
C ALA A 72 19.07 6.33 -2.62
N ASN A 73 19.61 7.51 -2.96
CA ASN A 73 18.93 8.79 -2.76
C ASN A 73 17.91 9.10 -3.86
N ASN A 74 17.85 8.28 -4.93
CA ASN A 74 16.83 8.45 -5.96
C ASN A 74 15.43 8.34 -5.34
N THR A 75 14.68 9.44 -5.36
CA THR A 75 13.35 9.56 -4.74
C THR A 75 12.20 9.71 -5.73
N LYS A 76 12.49 9.68 -7.03
CA LYS A 76 11.53 9.97 -8.11
C LYS A 76 10.23 9.16 -7.98
N LEU A 77 10.33 7.85 -7.74
CA LEU A 77 9.18 6.96 -7.64
C LEU A 77 8.20 7.35 -6.51
N ALA A 78 8.70 7.86 -5.38
CA ALA A 78 7.83 8.35 -4.30
C ALA A 78 7.31 9.76 -4.58
N ASN A 79 8.17 10.67 -5.02
CA ASN A 79 7.77 12.06 -5.28
C ASN A 79 6.68 12.17 -6.35
N MET A 80 6.73 11.27 -7.34
CA MET A 80 5.74 11.19 -8.42
C MET A 80 4.49 10.39 -8.05
N ASN A 81 4.42 9.79 -6.85
CA ASN A 81 3.30 8.96 -6.39
C ASN A 81 2.91 7.81 -7.34
N ILE A 82 3.84 7.34 -8.18
CA ILE A 82 3.55 6.34 -9.23
C ILE A 82 2.93 5.08 -8.65
N ARG A 83 3.42 4.62 -7.49
CA ARG A 83 2.95 3.39 -6.85
C ARG A 83 1.48 3.47 -6.40
N THR A 84 1.06 4.60 -5.82
CA THR A 84 -0.32 4.80 -5.35
C THR A 84 -1.25 5.13 -6.50
N GLN A 85 -0.77 5.88 -7.51
CA GLN A 85 -1.53 6.14 -8.74
C GLN A 85 -1.84 4.85 -9.52
N ILE A 86 -0.85 3.96 -9.70
CA ILE A 86 -1.07 2.65 -10.33
C ILE A 86 -2.04 1.80 -9.48
N HIS A 87 -1.92 1.85 -8.16
CA HIS A 87 -2.81 1.13 -7.26
C HIS A 87 -4.27 1.57 -7.46
N ASP A 88 -4.55 2.88 -7.48
CA ASP A 88 -5.88 3.43 -7.75
C ASP A 88 -6.36 3.16 -9.18
N LEU A 89 -5.45 3.14 -10.15
CA LEU A 89 -5.78 2.76 -11.53
C LEU A 89 -6.35 1.33 -11.59
N PHE A 90 -5.79 0.39 -10.81
CA PHE A 90 -6.32 -0.98 -10.76
C PHE A 90 -7.71 -1.04 -10.14
N TYR A 91 -7.97 -0.28 -9.07
CA TYR A 91 -9.32 -0.18 -8.49
C TYR A 91 -10.33 0.36 -9.52
N ARG A 92 -10.00 1.44 -10.23
CA ARG A 92 -10.86 1.99 -11.29
C ARG A 92 -11.09 0.98 -12.41
N ALA A 93 -10.07 0.22 -12.80
CA ALA A 93 -10.17 -0.78 -13.85
C ALA A 93 -11.12 -1.94 -13.50
N ILE A 94 -11.29 -2.24 -12.20
CA ILE A 94 -12.24 -3.26 -11.71
C ILE A 94 -13.57 -2.67 -11.22
N GLY A 95 -13.85 -1.40 -11.54
CA GLY A 95 -15.13 -0.74 -11.26
C GLY A 95 -15.31 -0.27 -9.82
N LYS A 96 -14.23 0.14 -9.16
CA LYS A 96 -14.24 0.75 -7.81
C LYS A 96 -13.97 2.25 -7.86
#